data_AF-A0A924B9B5-F1
#
_entry.id   AF-A0A924B9B5-F1
#
_cell.length_a   1.000
_cell.length_b   1.000
_cell.length_c   1.000
_cell.angle_alpha   90.00
_cell.angle_beta   90.00
_cell.angle_gamma   90.00
#
_symmetry.space_group_name_H-M   'P 1'
#
loop_
_entity.id
_entity.type
_entity.pdbx_description
1 polymer ?
#
loop_
_entity_poly.entity_id
_entity_poly.type
_entity_poly.pdbx_seq_one_letter_code
_entity_poly.pdbx_strand_id
1 'polypeptide(L)' 'MIIVKQTLDKISEFKNPLKKFFLDIVILIFSSQGKINFRNLSRYSNYHDKTVSRDFKIAGFAILKTIFMI' A
#
# COMPACT_ATOMS: atom_id res chain seq x y z
N MET A 1 7.86 -0.76 -12.37
CA MET A 1 7.64 -0.75 -10.90
C MET A 1 8.91 -0.77 -10.03
N ILE A 2 10.11 -0.65 -10.62
CA ILE A 2 11.39 -0.73 -9.88
C ILE A 2 11.52 0.35 -8.80
N ILE A 3 11.12 1.58 -9.12
CA ILE A 3 11.18 2.72 -8.18
C ILE A 3 10.34 2.44 -6.93
N VAL A 4 9.09 1.98 -7.09
CA VAL A 4 8.20 1.69 -5.96
C VAL A 4 8.80 0.59 -5.08
N LYS A 5 9.29 -0.50 -5.68
CA LYS A 5 9.94 -1.59 -4.93
C LYS A 5 11.17 -1.09 -4.16
N GLN A 6 12.05 -0.33 -4.81
CA GLN A 6 13.26 0.23 -4.19
C GLN A 6 12.92 1.20 -3.05
N THR A 7 11.88 2.01 -3.19
CA THR A 7 11.40 2.90 -2.13
C THR A 7 10.86 2.12 -0.95
N LEU A 8 10.01 1.11 -1.19
CA LEU A 8 9.50 0.23 -0.13
C LEU A 8 10.62 -0.54 0.57
N ASP A 9 11.69 -0.89 -0.14
CA ASP A 9 12.85 -1.57 0.44
C ASP A 9 13.66 -0.68 1.40
N LYS A 10 13.54 0.65 1.30
CA LYS A 10 14.17 1.61 2.22
C LYS A 10 13.35 1.85 3.50
N ILE A 11 12.08 1.45 3.55
CA ILE A 11 11.22 1.60 4.73
C ILE A 11 11.38 0.35 5.61
N SER A 12 12.13 0.48 6.71
CA SER A 12 12.49 -0.66 7.57
C SER A 12 11.28 -1.24 8.32
N GLU A 13 10.26 -0.42 8.60
CA GLU A 13 9.02 -0.82 9.25
C GLU A 13 8.12 -1.70 8.37
N PHE A 14 8.34 -1.70 7.04
CA PHE A 14 7.54 -2.49 6.12
C PHE A 14 8.10 -3.90 6.03
N LYS A 15 7.41 -4.87 6.62
CA LYS A 15 7.71 -6.29 6.43
C LYS A 15 7.33 -6.75 5.01
N ASN A 16 7.93 -7.84 4.54
CA ASN A 16 7.69 -8.39 3.19
C ASN A 16 6.19 -8.51 2.79
N PRO A 17 5.27 -8.95 3.67
CA PRO A 17 3.84 -8.97 3.34
C PRO A 17 3.26 -7.57 3.05
N LEU A 18 3.68 -6.56 3.82
CA LEU A 18 3.23 -5.18 3.66
C LEU A 18 3.82 -4.53 2.40
N LYS A 19 5.10 -4.83 2.10
CA LYS A 19 5.74 -4.41 0.84
C LYS A 19 5.01 -4.97 -0.38
N LYS A 20 4.66 -6.26 -0.35
CA LYS A 20 3.90 -6.91 -1.42
C LYS A 20 2.52 -6.26 -1.58
N PHE A 21 1.79 -6.10 -0.47
CA PHE A 21 0.50 -5.43 -0.46
C PHE A 21 0.58 -4.03 -1.11
N PHE A 22 1.57 -3.22 -0.74
CA PHE A 22 1.75 -1.89 -1.33
C PHE A 22 2.05 -1.93 -2.82
N LEU A 23 2.90 -2.87 -3.25
CA LEU A 23 3.20 -3.05 -4.66
C LEU A 23 1.91 -3.35 -5.44
N ASP A 24 1.13 -4.32 -4.98
CA ASP A 24 -0.11 -4.77 -5.63
C ASP A 24 -1.16 -3.64 -5.67
N ILE A 25 -1.31 -2.89 -4.57
CA ILE A 25 -2.22 -1.75 -4.49
C ILE A 25 -1.79 -0.60 -5.41
N VAL A 26 -0.50 -0.28 -5.46
CA VAL A 26 0.00 0.80 -6.33
C VAL A 26 -0.22 0.43 -7.80
N ILE A 27 0.06 -0.81 -8.20
CA ILE A 27 -0.27 -1.30 -9.56
C ILE A 27 -1.75 -1.10 -9.82
N LEU A 28 -2.59 -1.52 -8.87
CA LEU A 28 -4.03 -1.50 -9.04
C LEU A 28 -4.57 -0.07 -9.18
N ILE A 29 -4.10 0.86 -8.36
CA ILE A 29 -4.45 2.29 -8.43
C ILE A 29 -4.07 2.88 -9.79
N PHE A 30 -2.84 2.62 -10.26
CA PHE A 30 -2.39 3.12 -11.56
C PHE A 30 -3.11 2.47 -12.74
N SER A 31 -3.59 1.23 -12.58
CA SER A 31 -4.31 0.50 -13.63
C SER A 31 -5.80 0.82 -13.66
N SER A 32 -6.37 1.27 -12.54
CA SER A 32 -7.77 1.65 -12.45
C SER A 32 -7.98 3.12 -12.83
N GLN A 33 -8.79 3.37 -13.85
CA GLN A 33 -9.27 4.72 -14.16
C GLN A 33 -10.61 4.94 -13.43
N GLY A 34 -10.58 5.59 -12.26
CA GLY A 34 -11.82 5.89 -11.52
C GLY A 34 -11.63 6.17 -10.03
N LYS A 35 -12.75 6.28 -9.30
CA LYS A 35 -12.74 6.50 -7.84
C LYS A 35 -12.24 5.25 -7.12
N ILE A 36 -11.02 5.31 -6.62
CA ILE A 36 -10.44 4.29 -5.73
C ILE A 36 -11.04 4.44 -4.33
N ASN A 37 -11.67 3.38 -3.84
CA ASN A 37 -12.08 3.24 -2.45
C ASN A 37 -11.74 1.82 -1.97
N PHE A 38 -11.81 1.54 -0.66
CA PHE A 38 -11.40 0.25 -0.11
C PHE A 38 -12.20 -0.94 -0.67
N ARG A 39 -13.48 -0.74 -1.00
CA ARG A 39 -14.34 -1.76 -1.61
C ARG A 39 -13.89 -2.11 -3.02
N ASN A 40 -13.53 -1.10 -3.83
CA ASN A 40 -13.03 -1.30 -5.18
C ASN A 40 -11.64 -1.95 -5.15
N LEU A 41 -10.77 -1.51 -4.25
CA LEU A 41 -9.44 -2.10 -4.07
C LEU A 41 -9.53 -3.57 -3.70
N SER A 42 -10.38 -3.92 -2.74
CA SER A 42 -10.63 -5.31 -2.34
C SER A 42 -11.12 -6.17 -3.50
N ARG A 43 -12.12 -5.69 -4.25
CA ARG A 43 -12.67 -6.39 -5.42
C ARG A 43 -11.61 -6.72 -6.47
N TYR A 44 -10.67 -5.83 -6.72
CA TYR A 44 -9.69 -6.01 -7.80
C TYR A 44 -8.33 -6.57 -7.36
N SER A 45 -8.06 -6.67 -6.05
CA SER A 45 -6.78 -7.19 -5.52
C SER A 45 -6.91 -8.54 -4.82
N ASN A 46 -8.13 -9.07 -4.67
CA ASN A 46 -8.42 -10.29 -3.91
C ASN A 46 -8.08 -10.20 -2.41
N TYR A 47 -7.74 -9.00 -1.92
CA TYR A 47 -7.61 -8.71 -0.50
C TYR A 47 -8.98 -8.39 0.09
N HIS A 48 -9.26 -8.87 1.30
CA HIS A 48 -10.47 -8.48 2.01
C HIS A 48 -10.46 -6.98 2.38
N ASP A 49 -11.60 -6.29 2.34
CA ASP A 49 -11.73 -4.84 2.67
C ASP A 49 -11.04 -4.49 4.01
N LYS A 50 -11.20 -5.35 5.01
CA LYS A 50 -10.54 -5.22 6.34
C LYS A 50 -9.01 -5.23 6.25
N THR A 51 -8.43 -6.07 5.38
CA THR A 51 -6.98 -6.12 5.13
C THR A 51 -6.53 -4.83 4.48
N VAL A 52 -7.24 -4.38 3.44
CA VAL A 52 -6.94 -3.11 2.75
C VAL A 52 -6.96 -1.95 3.74
N SER A 53 -8.03 -1.82 4.53
CA SER A 53 -8.19 -0.74 5.52
C SER A 53 -7.10 -0.76 6.60
N ARG A 54 -6.83 -1.93 7.19
CA ARG A 54 -5.79 -2.09 8.22
C ARG A 54 -4.41 -1.73 7.68
N ASP A 55 -4.05 -2.28 6.53
CA ASP A 55 -2.69 -2.18 6.01
C ASP A 55 -2.43 -0.77 5.42
N PHE A 56 -3.45 -0.10 4.89
CA PHE A 56 -3.39 1.34 4.59
C PHE A 56 -3.16 2.19 5.83
N LYS A 57 -3.81 1.88 6.97
CA LYS A 57 -3.62 2.63 8.21
C LYS A 57 -2.21 2.46 8.77
N ILE A 58 -1.70 1.23 8.80
CA ILE A 58 -0.35 0.91 9.30
C ILE A 58 0.70 1.61 8.45
N ALA A 59 0.58 1.49 7.13
CA ALA A 59 1.55 2.08 6.23
C ALA A 59 1.45 3.59 6.13
N GLY A 60 0.26 4.18 6.16
CA GLY A 60 0.10 5.63 6.21
C GLY A 60 0.79 6.22 7.44
N PHE A 61 0.62 5.59 8.60
CA PHE A 61 1.32 5.97 9.82
C PHE A 61 2.84 5.85 9.67
N ALA A 62 3.34 4.73 9.14
CA ALA A 62 4.78 4.54 8.94
C ALA A 62 5.38 5.50 7.90
N ILE A 63 4.68 5.82 6.81
CA ILE A 63 5.12 6.84 5.83
C ILE A 63 5.18 8.23 6.46
N LEU A 64 4.16 8.62 7.24
CA LEU A 64 4.17 9.86 8.02
C LEU A 64 5.36 9.89 8.98
N LYS A 65 5.61 8.80 9.69
CA LYS A 65 6.75 8.63 10.58
C LYS A 65 8.10 8.85 9.86
N THR A 66 8.27 8.20 8.71
CA THR A 66 9.50 8.27 7.92
C THR A 66 9.73 9.65 7.30
N ILE A 67 8.69 10.32 6.80
CA ILE A 67 8.80 11.64 6.15
C ILE A 67 9.01 12.74 7.19
N PHE A 68 8.28 12.69 8.30
CA PHE A 68 8.27 13.77 9.28
C PHE A 68 9.25 13.53 10.45
N MET A 69 9.94 12.38 10.51
CA MET A 69 10.83 11.99 11.60
C MET A 69 10.20 12.15 13.00
N ILE A 70 8.88 11.95 13.10
CA ILE A 70 8.09 11.95 14.35
C ILE A 70 7.85 10.50 14.74
#